data_AF-A0A443E083-F1
#
_entry.id   AF-A0A443E083-F1
#
_cell.length_a   1.000
_cell.length_b   1.000
_cell.length_c   1.000
_cell.angle_alpha   90.00
_cell.angle_beta   90.00
_cell.angle_gamma   90.00
#
_symmetry.space_group_name_H-M   'P 1'
#
loop_
_entity.id
_entity.type
_entity.pdbx_description
1 polymer ?
#
loop_
_entity_poly.entity_id
_entity_poly.type
_entity_poly.pdbx_seq_one_letter_code
_entity_poly.pdbx_strand_id
1 'polypeptide(L)'
;MSAIHLQNLVKKFGDFTALKTMDLAIADGEFMALLGPSGCGKSTTMNMIAGMEEPSSGKILFGERDMAGVSMGRRGVGFVFQNYAIFTHMSVRQNLAYGPKMRGAPKAEIDRRVGAIAEMLQLTPLLDRKADRLSVNILQRVAIGRSAIMEPAIFLLDEPLSNVDAAFRAVMRTELKQLQRQFRQTMVYVTHDQLEAMTMADRIAVMDHGVLQQVGTPLEVYNNPVNVFVAGFIGAPGMNLLRGRPAESDRGLVIDLGPLGVTPPLPDNLAAAVRAARGDVRYGFRPEQVILSDRGLSMPVTFVERIGARTIVHLGQGESAVKAVFDNDVGLAIGQTAVVAPAQASVRVFDAATGRALKARG
;
A
#
# COMPACT_ATOMS: atom_id res chain seq x y z
N MET A 1 22.98 8.71 1.83
CA MET A 1 22.03 7.85 2.56
C MET A 1 21.49 8.67 3.71
N SER A 2 20.17 8.82 3.76
CA SER A 2 19.49 9.76 4.66
C SER A 2 18.11 9.21 5.03
N ALA A 3 17.84 9.14 6.35
CA ALA A 3 16.49 9.03 6.87
C ALA A 3 15.66 10.26 6.48
N ILE A 4 14.33 10.12 6.41
CA ILE A 4 13.38 11.20 6.14
C ILE A 4 12.42 11.29 7.32
N HIS A 5 12.33 12.45 7.96
CA HIS A 5 11.32 12.71 8.99
C HIS A 5 10.37 13.80 8.55
N LEU A 6 9.08 13.47 8.46
CA LEU A 6 7.99 14.42 8.29
C LEU A 6 7.45 14.74 9.68
N GLN A 7 7.52 16.00 10.10
CA GLN A 7 7.12 16.43 11.44
C GLN A 7 5.94 17.38 11.35
N ASN A 8 4.79 16.95 11.88
CA ASN A 8 3.53 17.69 11.89
C ASN A 8 3.21 18.34 10.53
N LEU A 9 3.41 17.59 9.45
CA LEU A 9 3.36 18.13 8.10
C LEU A 9 1.93 18.41 7.67
N VAL A 10 1.65 19.63 7.21
CA VAL A 10 0.32 20.06 6.75
C VAL A 10 0.45 20.70 5.38
N LYS A 11 -0.52 20.45 4.50
CA LYS A 11 -0.62 21.12 3.20
C LYS A 11 -2.04 21.59 2.94
N LYS A 12 -2.17 22.89 2.68
CA LYS A 12 -3.40 23.57 2.26
C LYS A 12 -3.21 24.23 0.89
N PHE A 13 -4.27 24.22 0.10
CA PHE A 13 -4.40 24.93 -1.16
C PHE A 13 -5.66 25.80 -1.05
N GLY A 14 -5.48 27.08 -0.70
CA GLY A 14 -6.61 27.93 -0.28
C GLY A 14 -7.35 27.29 0.89
N ASP A 15 -8.66 27.09 0.74
CA ASP A 15 -9.52 26.49 1.77
C ASP A 15 -9.42 24.95 1.83
N PHE A 16 -8.90 24.30 0.78
CA PHE A 16 -8.79 22.85 0.73
C PHE A 16 -7.55 22.36 1.49
N THR A 17 -7.73 21.49 2.47
CA THR A 17 -6.62 20.86 3.21
C THR A 17 -6.31 19.49 2.62
N ALA A 18 -5.28 19.41 1.79
CA ALA A 18 -4.85 18.17 1.12
C ALA A 18 -4.16 17.17 2.07
N LEU A 19 -3.39 17.68 3.05
CA LEU A 19 -2.78 16.89 4.11
C LEU A 19 -3.05 17.60 5.44
N LYS A 20 -3.81 16.96 6.34
CA LYS A 20 -4.27 17.56 7.61
C LYS A 20 -3.18 17.57 8.66
N THR A 21 -2.48 16.45 8.81
CA THR A 21 -1.27 16.32 9.62
C THR A 21 -0.58 15.00 9.26
N MET A 22 0.75 14.98 9.30
CA MET A 22 1.52 13.77 9.10
C MET A 22 2.81 13.82 9.90
N ASP A 23 2.94 12.84 10.80
CA ASP A 23 4.19 12.50 11.47
C ASP A 23 4.63 11.12 10.96
N LEU A 24 5.72 11.10 10.21
CA LEU A 24 6.26 9.88 9.62
C LEU A 24 7.78 9.91 9.61
N ALA A 25 8.38 8.91 10.25
CA ALA A 25 9.79 8.61 10.12
C ALA A 25 9.99 7.46 9.13
N ILE A 26 10.88 7.69 8.17
CA ILE A 26 11.37 6.73 7.18
C ILE A 26 12.86 6.55 7.45
N ALA A 27 13.25 5.33 7.81
CA ALA A 27 14.63 4.98 8.13
C ALA A 27 15.52 5.01 6.88
N ASP A 28 16.83 5.12 7.11
CA ASP A 28 17.81 5.06 6.03
C ASP A 28 17.75 3.71 5.30
N GLY A 29 17.70 3.76 3.97
CA GLY A 29 17.60 2.58 3.12
C GLY A 29 16.22 1.89 3.15
N GLU A 30 15.23 2.42 3.87
CA GLU A 30 13.89 1.83 3.96
C GLU A 30 13.11 1.99 2.64
N PHE A 31 12.37 0.95 2.24
CA PHE A 31 11.34 1.07 1.22
C PHE A 31 9.98 1.39 1.87
N MET A 32 9.60 2.66 1.87
CA MET A 32 8.31 3.15 2.38
C MET A 32 7.28 3.26 1.26
N ALA A 33 6.15 2.55 1.38
CA ALA A 33 5.01 2.75 0.50
C ALA A 33 4.00 3.72 1.12
N LEU A 34 3.63 4.78 0.39
CA LEU A 34 2.45 5.59 0.68
C LEU A 34 1.26 4.98 -0.07
N LEU A 35 0.31 4.43 0.67
CA LEU A 35 -0.81 3.66 0.12
C LEU A 35 -2.13 4.26 0.56
N GLY A 36 -3.10 4.37 -0.35
CA GLY A 36 -4.42 4.90 -0.03
C GLY A 36 -5.25 5.23 -1.26
N PRO A 37 -6.53 5.59 -1.09
CA PRO A 37 -7.42 5.98 -2.18
C PRO A 37 -6.91 7.18 -2.99
N SER A 38 -7.47 7.38 -4.18
CA SER A 38 -7.22 8.59 -4.98
C SER A 38 -7.59 9.84 -4.17
N GLY A 39 -6.75 10.88 -4.22
CA GLY A 39 -6.99 12.15 -3.52
C GLY A 39 -6.69 12.16 -2.02
N CYS A 40 -6.13 11.10 -1.43
CA CYS A 40 -5.82 11.09 0.01
C CYS A 40 -4.51 11.82 0.40
N GLY A 41 -3.83 12.49 -0.54
CA GLY A 41 -2.64 13.33 -0.26
C GLY A 41 -1.28 12.66 -0.47
N LYS A 42 -1.20 11.47 -1.08
CA LYS A 42 0.05 10.71 -1.30
C LYS A 42 1.05 11.45 -2.19
N SER A 43 0.66 11.78 -3.42
CA SER A 43 1.52 12.50 -4.38
C SER A 43 1.83 13.92 -3.88
N THR A 44 0.89 14.57 -3.19
CA THR A 44 1.14 15.86 -2.52
C THR A 44 2.24 15.74 -1.46
N THR A 45 2.20 14.69 -0.63
CA THR A 45 3.25 14.40 0.37
C THR A 45 4.59 14.16 -0.32
N MET A 46 4.62 13.33 -1.36
CA MET A 46 5.83 13.05 -2.14
C MET A 46 6.41 14.31 -2.80
N ASN A 47 5.58 15.19 -3.36
CA ASN A 47 6.00 16.46 -3.96
C ASN A 47 6.61 17.41 -2.92
N MET A 48 6.11 17.39 -1.68
CA MET A 48 6.72 18.15 -0.59
C MET A 48 8.09 17.58 -0.19
N ILE A 49 8.23 16.25 -0.12
CA ILE A 49 9.53 15.59 0.10
C ILE A 49 10.52 15.99 -1.01
N ALA A 50 10.07 15.95 -2.26
CA ALA A 50 10.87 16.34 -3.42
C ALA A 50 11.23 17.82 -3.46
N GLY A 51 10.52 18.69 -2.75
CA GLY A 51 10.71 20.15 -2.81
C GLY A 51 10.10 20.79 -4.05
N MET A 52 9.09 20.16 -4.64
CA MET A 52 8.23 20.76 -5.69
C MET A 52 7.06 21.54 -5.07
N GLU A 53 6.67 21.17 -3.86
CA GLU A 53 5.63 21.83 -3.08
C GLU A 53 6.19 22.23 -1.72
N GLU A 54 5.86 23.42 -1.23
CA GLU A 54 6.18 23.81 0.15
C GLU A 54 5.07 23.37 1.10
N PRO A 55 5.39 22.80 2.28
CA PRO A 55 4.42 22.57 3.33
C PRO A 55 3.80 23.88 3.80
N SER A 56 2.50 23.86 4.12
CA SER A 56 1.85 25.00 4.76
C SER A 56 2.29 25.17 6.22
N SER A 57 2.60 24.05 6.89
CA SER A 57 3.25 24.03 8.20
C SER A 57 3.95 22.68 8.42
N GLY A 58 4.74 22.60 9.48
CA GLY A 58 5.56 21.43 9.78
C GLY A 58 6.92 21.48 9.09
N LYS A 59 7.69 20.39 9.22
CA LYS A 59 9.06 20.30 8.71
C LYS A 59 9.31 19.00 7.99
N ILE A 60 10.24 19.04 7.04
CA ILE A 60 10.79 17.87 6.37
C ILE A 60 12.28 17.85 6.64
N LEU A 61 12.73 16.83 7.35
CA LEU A 61 14.13 16.64 7.71
C LEU A 61 14.72 15.49 6.90
N PHE A 62 15.90 15.71 6.32
CA PHE A 62 16.75 14.65 5.78
C PHE A 62 17.89 14.44 6.77
N GLY A 63 17.84 13.34 7.52
CA GLY A 63 18.62 13.18 8.76
C GLY A 63 18.25 14.28 9.75
N GLU A 64 19.23 15.07 10.16
CA GLU A 64 19.02 16.21 11.08
C GLU A 64 18.77 17.54 10.34
N ARG A 65 18.94 17.57 9.01
CA ARG A 65 18.90 18.82 8.24
C ARG A 65 17.48 19.15 7.79
N ASP A 66 17.01 20.35 8.14
CA ASP A 66 15.75 20.90 7.63
C ASP A 66 15.87 21.27 6.14
N MET A 67 14.89 20.80 5.36
CA MET A 67 14.83 20.99 3.91
C MET A 67 14.02 22.24 3.48
N ALA A 68 13.57 23.06 4.42
CA ALA A 68 12.91 24.34 4.11
C ALA A 68 13.71 25.20 3.12
N GLY A 69 13.04 25.70 2.06
CA GLY A 69 13.65 26.53 1.01
C GLY A 69 14.67 25.82 0.10
N VAL A 70 14.98 24.53 0.33
CA VAL A 70 15.87 23.76 -0.55
C VAL A 70 15.08 23.31 -1.77
N SER A 71 15.52 23.71 -2.97
CA SER A 71 14.89 23.30 -4.23
C SER A 71 15.19 21.84 -4.59
N MET A 72 14.28 21.18 -5.32
CA MET A 72 14.38 19.78 -5.74
C MET A 72 15.77 19.39 -6.26
N GLY A 73 16.35 20.19 -7.17
CA GLY A 73 17.67 19.91 -7.76
C GLY A 73 18.84 19.91 -6.76
N ARG A 74 18.66 20.51 -5.57
CA ARG A 74 19.66 20.56 -4.49
C ARG A 74 19.33 19.65 -3.31
N ARG A 75 18.20 18.96 -3.32
CA ARG A 75 17.78 18.05 -2.24
C ARG A 75 18.44 16.67 -2.26
N GLY A 76 19.13 16.33 -3.35
CA GLY A 76 19.76 15.00 -3.49
C GLY A 76 18.75 13.86 -3.70
N VAL A 77 17.56 14.20 -4.20
CA VAL A 77 16.48 13.24 -4.52
C VAL A 77 16.53 12.85 -6.01
N GLY A 78 16.19 11.60 -6.31
CA GLY A 78 15.74 11.18 -7.63
C GLY A 78 14.22 11.09 -7.63
N PHE A 79 13.59 11.44 -8.74
CA PHE A 79 12.15 11.42 -8.88
C PHE A 79 11.74 10.71 -10.17
N VAL A 80 10.73 9.85 -10.09
CA VAL A 80 10.04 9.24 -11.24
C VAL A 80 8.61 9.74 -11.22
N PHE A 81 8.24 10.50 -12.24
CA PHE A 81 6.89 11.04 -12.41
C PHE A 81 5.96 9.97 -12.99
N GLN A 82 4.68 10.06 -12.64
CA GLN A 82 3.62 9.23 -13.20
C GLN A 82 3.52 9.31 -14.74
N ASN A 83 3.86 10.48 -15.32
CA ASN A 83 3.88 10.70 -16.77
C ASN A 83 5.26 10.46 -17.43
N TYR A 84 6.20 9.84 -16.70
CA TYR A 84 7.55 9.45 -17.13
C TYR A 84 8.53 10.61 -17.40
N ALA A 85 8.03 11.77 -17.84
CA ALA A 85 8.78 12.97 -18.18
C ALA A 85 9.97 12.71 -19.13
N ILE A 86 9.84 11.80 -20.10
CA ILE A 86 10.92 11.34 -20.98
C ILE A 86 11.28 12.36 -22.07
N PHE A 87 12.57 12.46 -22.42
CA PHE A 87 13.01 13.22 -23.58
C PHE A 87 12.82 12.39 -24.85
N THR A 88 11.65 12.56 -25.48
CA THR A 88 11.20 11.75 -26.64
C THR A 88 12.10 11.84 -27.86
N HIS A 89 12.78 12.98 -28.05
CA HIS A 89 13.71 13.23 -29.15
C HIS A 89 15.09 12.56 -28.96
N MET A 90 15.38 12.05 -27.76
CA MET A 90 16.65 11.40 -27.41
C MET A 90 16.53 9.86 -27.50
N SER A 91 17.66 9.18 -27.75
CA SER A 91 17.75 7.73 -27.60
C SER A 91 17.65 7.28 -26.14
N VAL A 92 17.44 5.99 -25.90
CA VAL A 92 17.50 5.41 -24.54
C VAL A 92 18.84 5.73 -23.88
N ARG A 93 19.96 5.49 -24.59
CA ARG A 93 21.32 5.81 -24.14
C ARG A 93 21.45 7.28 -23.77
N GLN A 94 20.94 8.19 -24.60
CA GLN A 94 21.00 9.62 -24.35
C GLN A 94 20.14 10.04 -23.15
N ASN A 95 18.94 9.46 -22.99
CA ASN A 95 18.09 9.69 -21.82
C ASN A 95 18.82 9.27 -20.54
N LEU A 96 19.41 8.08 -20.50
CA LEU A 96 20.16 7.59 -19.33
C LEU A 96 21.40 8.45 -19.06
N ALA A 97 22.17 8.79 -20.11
CA ALA A 97 23.41 9.57 -19.98
C ALA A 97 23.19 11.06 -19.62
N TYR A 98 21.98 11.59 -19.78
CA TYR A 98 21.72 13.04 -19.66
C TYR A 98 22.14 13.61 -18.30
N GLY A 99 21.66 13.03 -17.20
CA GLY A 99 21.94 13.51 -15.86
C GLY A 99 23.44 13.51 -15.49
N PRO A 100 24.16 12.38 -15.67
CA PRO A 100 25.60 12.33 -15.44
C PRO A 100 26.38 13.31 -16.33
N LYS A 101 25.97 13.49 -17.59
CA LYS A 101 26.59 14.45 -18.51
C LYS A 101 26.41 15.90 -18.03
N MET A 102 25.23 16.26 -17.51
CA MET A 102 24.98 17.59 -16.95
C MET A 102 25.79 17.86 -15.67
N ARG A 103 26.16 16.81 -14.92
CA ARG A 103 27.09 16.93 -13.78
C ARG A 103 28.57 16.91 -14.18
N GLY A 104 28.89 16.84 -15.47
CA GLY A 104 30.26 16.83 -15.95
C GLY A 104 31.00 15.51 -15.71
N ALA A 105 30.30 14.39 -15.55
CA ALA A 105 30.94 13.08 -15.36
C ALA A 105 31.78 12.69 -16.60
N PRO A 106 32.95 12.05 -16.42
CA PRO A 106 33.78 11.57 -17.52
C PRO A 106 33.04 10.56 -18.41
N LYS A 107 33.29 10.59 -19.72
CA LYS A 107 32.62 9.71 -20.70
C LYS A 107 32.69 8.22 -20.32
N ALA A 108 33.86 7.73 -19.91
CA ALA A 108 34.04 6.33 -19.52
C ALA A 108 33.16 5.93 -18.32
N GLU A 109 32.97 6.85 -17.36
CA GLU A 109 32.07 6.63 -16.23
C GLU A 109 30.61 6.60 -16.68
N ILE A 110 30.21 7.53 -17.54
CA ILE A 110 28.85 7.57 -18.12
C ILE A 110 28.56 6.25 -18.85
N ASP A 111 29.44 5.81 -19.73
CA ASP A 111 29.26 4.59 -20.52
C ASP A 111 29.13 3.35 -19.61
N ARG A 112 29.94 3.27 -18.54
CA ARG A 112 29.84 2.21 -17.54
C ARG A 112 28.49 2.23 -16.80
N ARG A 113 28.07 3.40 -16.29
CA ARG A 113 26.80 3.55 -15.57
C ARG A 113 25.60 3.24 -16.46
N VAL A 114 25.62 3.71 -17.71
CA VAL A 114 24.58 3.43 -18.70
C VAL A 114 24.50 1.93 -18.99
N GLY A 115 25.64 1.25 -19.17
CA GLY A 115 25.68 -0.20 -19.36
C GLY A 115 25.03 -0.96 -18.20
N ALA A 116 25.43 -0.66 -16.97
CA ALA A 116 24.90 -1.31 -15.77
C ALA A 116 23.39 -1.10 -15.59
N ILE A 117 22.90 0.14 -15.75
CA ILE A 117 21.47 0.44 -15.66
C ILE A 117 20.68 -0.22 -16.80
N ALA A 118 21.25 -0.25 -18.01
CA ALA A 118 20.59 -0.87 -19.15
C ALA A 118 20.49 -2.39 -19.02
N GLU A 119 21.50 -3.05 -18.43
CA GLU A 119 21.43 -4.48 -18.15
C GLU A 119 20.36 -4.78 -17.10
N MET A 120 20.39 -4.08 -15.96
CA MET A 120 19.42 -4.25 -14.87
C MET A 120 17.98 -4.07 -15.35
N LEU A 121 17.69 -3.00 -16.11
CA LEU A 121 16.34 -2.72 -16.58
C LEU A 121 16.02 -3.38 -17.93
N GLN A 122 16.89 -4.28 -18.41
CA GLN A 122 16.82 -5.01 -19.68
C GLN A 122 16.55 -4.07 -20.88
N LEU A 123 17.24 -2.94 -20.90
CA LEU A 123 17.24 -1.92 -21.96
C LEU A 123 18.41 -2.07 -22.94
N THR A 124 19.37 -2.97 -22.69
CA THR A 124 20.58 -3.17 -23.52
C THR A 124 20.31 -3.21 -25.03
N PRO A 125 19.36 -4.03 -25.57
CA PRO A 125 19.12 -4.08 -27.01
C PRO A 125 18.42 -2.83 -27.57
N LEU A 126 17.98 -1.91 -26.71
CA LEU A 126 17.21 -0.73 -27.07
C LEU A 126 17.98 0.57 -26.90
N LEU A 127 19.25 0.53 -26.45
CA LEU A 127 20.06 1.70 -26.13
C LEU A 127 20.07 2.77 -27.24
N ASP A 128 20.15 2.34 -28.49
CA ASP A 128 20.28 3.27 -29.62
C ASP A 128 18.93 3.62 -30.28
N ARG A 129 17.80 3.08 -29.76
CA ARG A 129 16.46 3.46 -30.21
C ARG A 129 16.02 4.78 -29.58
N LYS A 130 15.31 5.60 -30.38
CA LYS A 130 14.67 6.83 -29.91
C LYS A 130 13.45 6.51 -29.05
N ALA A 131 13.24 7.33 -28.01
CA ALA A 131 12.18 7.14 -27.03
C ALA A 131 10.77 7.25 -27.63
N ASP A 132 10.57 8.11 -28.63
CA ASP A 132 9.30 8.26 -29.36
C ASP A 132 8.78 6.98 -30.05
N ARG A 133 9.63 5.97 -30.22
CA ARG A 133 9.31 4.68 -30.86
C ARG A 133 9.15 3.53 -29.85
N LEU A 134 9.14 3.81 -28.56
CA LEU A 134 9.11 2.79 -27.50
C LEU A 134 7.70 2.60 -26.95
N SER A 135 7.40 1.38 -26.51
CA SER A 135 6.16 1.12 -25.77
C SER A 135 6.19 1.80 -24.40
N VAL A 136 5.01 1.99 -23.82
CA VAL A 136 4.85 2.57 -22.47
C VAL A 136 5.68 1.82 -21.42
N ASN A 137 5.67 0.49 -21.47
CA ASN A 137 6.46 -0.36 -20.58
C ASN A 137 7.97 -0.05 -20.66
N ILE A 138 8.50 0.15 -21.87
CA ILE A 138 9.91 0.49 -22.03
C ILE A 138 10.18 1.93 -21.61
N LEU A 139 9.30 2.88 -21.95
CA LEU A 139 9.41 4.27 -21.49
C LEU A 139 9.48 4.36 -19.96
N GLN A 140 8.69 3.54 -19.26
CA GLN A 140 8.72 3.44 -17.80
C GLN A 140 10.09 2.98 -17.28
N ARG A 141 10.67 1.94 -17.89
CA ARG A 141 12.04 1.50 -17.57
C ARG A 141 13.08 2.60 -17.82
N VAL A 142 12.96 3.33 -18.94
CA VAL A 142 13.84 4.47 -19.22
C VAL A 142 13.69 5.55 -18.15
N ALA A 143 12.48 5.84 -17.69
CA ALA A 143 12.22 6.87 -16.68
C ALA A 143 12.85 6.51 -15.33
N ILE A 144 12.66 5.26 -14.89
CA ILE A 144 13.29 4.72 -13.68
C ILE A 144 14.81 4.76 -13.83
N GLY A 145 15.36 4.26 -14.94
CA GLY A 145 16.80 4.21 -15.18
C GLY A 145 17.45 5.59 -15.21
N ARG A 146 16.81 6.59 -15.84
CA ARG A 146 17.30 7.97 -15.89
C ARG A 146 17.42 8.59 -14.51
N SER A 147 16.53 8.22 -13.59
CA SER A 147 16.55 8.73 -12.23
C SER A 147 17.54 7.94 -11.35
N ALA A 148 17.55 6.60 -11.50
CA ALA A 148 18.41 5.69 -10.74
C ALA A 148 19.90 5.83 -11.06
N ILE A 149 20.27 6.14 -12.31
CA ILE A 149 21.68 6.30 -12.73
C ILE A 149 22.42 7.43 -11.98
N MET A 150 21.66 8.37 -11.40
CA MET A 150 22.20 9.44 -10.56
C MET A 150 22.56 8.98 -9.16
N GLU A 151 22.22 7.74 -8.81
CA GLU A 151 22.41 7.12 -7.49
C GLU A 151 21.96 8.06 -6.34
N PRO A 152 20.72 8.57 -6.39
CA PRO A 152 20.23 9.51 -5.39
C PRO A 152 20.19 8.86 -4.00
N ALA A 153 20.39 9.65 -2.94
CA ALA A 153 20.26 9.14 -1.57
C ALA A 153 18.81 8.76 -1.23
N ILE A 154 17.86 9.48 -1.81
CA ILE A 154 16.42 9.28 -1.66
C ILE A 154 15.81 9.13 -3.04
N PHE A 155 15.05 8.07 -3.26
CA PHE A 155 14.41 7.80 -4.53
C PHE A 155 12.88 7.81 -4.38
N LEU A 156 12.24 8.72 -5.11
CA LEU A 156 10.81 9.01 -5.04
C LEU A 156 10.13 8.50 -6.31
N LEU A 157 9.12 7.65 -6.17
CA LEU A 157 8.38 7.09 -7.30
C LEU A 157 6.87 7.33 -7.16
N ASP A 158 6.31 8.17 -8.03
CA ASP A 158 4.89 8.54 -8.00
C ASP A 158 4.07 7.70 -8.97
N GLU A 159 3.35 6.70 -8.44
CA GLU A 159 2.56 5.73 -9.20
C GLU A 159 3.25 5.18 -10.47
N PRO A 160 4.52 4.73 -10.38
CA PRO A 160 5.33 4.41 -11.55
C PRO A 160 4.76 3.25 -12.38
N LEU A 161 3.85 2.43 -11.82
CA LEU A 161 3.30 1.24 -12.47
C LEU A 161 1.81 1.36 -12.79
N SER A 162 1.18 2.54 -12.64
CA SER A 162 -0.26 2.70 -12.83
C SER A 162 -0.73 2.42 -14.26
N ASN A 163 0.10 2.73 -15.25
CA ASN A 163 -0.26 2.76 -16.67
C ASN A 163 0.30 1.57 -17.48
N VAL A 164 0.80 0.53 -16.79
CA VAL A 164 1.40 -0.66 -17.42
C VAL A 164 0.59 -1.91 -17.11
N ASP A 165 0.69 -2.92 -17.98
CA ASP A 165 -0.06 -4.18 -17.87
C ASP A 165 0.39 -5.04 -16.67
N ALA A 166 -0.49 -5.94 -16.22
CA ALA A 166 -0.29 -6.73 -15.01
C ALA A 166 0.96 -7.64 -15.06
N ALA A 167 1.28 -8.24 -16.21
CA ALA A 167 2.46 -9.09 -16.35
C ALA A 167 3.73 -8.25 -16.21
N PHE A 168 3.76 -7.07 -16.83
CA PHE A 168 4.86 -6.14 -16.70
C PHE A 168 5.00 -5.57 -15.28
N ARG A 169 3.89 -5.27 -14.58
CA ARG A 169 3.94 -4.87 -13.16
C ARG A 169 4.65 -5.91 -12.31
N ALA A 170 4.34 -7.20 -12.50
CA ALA A 170 4.97 -8.26 -11.73
C ALA A 170 6.49 -8.29 -11.90
N VAL A 171 6.98 -8.13 -13.13
CA VAL A 171 8.43 -8.03 -13.42
C VAL A 171 9.02 -6.79 -12.75
N MET A 172 8.42 -5.62 -12.95
CA MET A 172 8.98 -4.36 -12.45
C MET A 172 9.03 -4.28 -10.93
N ARG A 173 8.11 -4.91 -10.20
CA ARG A 173 8.20 -4.98 -8.73
C ARG A 173 9.47 -5.68 -8.26
N THR A 174 9.83 -6.77 -8.92
CA THR A 174 11.08 -7.49 -8.64
C THR A 174 12.29 -6.60 -8.95
N GLU A 175 12.30 -5.94 -10.11
CA GLU A 175 13.40 -5.04 -10.52
C GLU A 175 13.56 -3.85 -9.57
N LEU A 176 12.46 -3.22 -9.13
CA LEU A 176 12.50 -2.10 -8.18
C LEU A 176 13.03 -2.54 -6.81
N LYS A 177 12.65 -3.72 -6.32
CA LYS A 177 13.17 -4.25 -5.05
C LYS A 177 14.66 -4.60 -5.17
N GLN A 178 15.11 -5.12 -6.32
CA GLN A 178 16.53 -5.35 -6.58
C GLN A 178 17.31 -4.04 -6.61
N LEU A 179 16.79 -3.02 -7.30
CA LEU A 179 17.39 -1.68 -7.38
C LEU A 179 17.56 -1.08 -5.97
N GLN A 180 16.54 -1.18 -5.12
CA GLN A 180 16.62 -0.70 -3.74
C GLN A 180 17.73 -1.39 -2.96
N ARG A 181 17.82 -2.72 -3.06
CA ARG A 181 18.83 -3.51 -2.35
C ARG A 181 20.24 -3.22 -2.84
N GLN A 182 20.42 -3.07 -4.15
CA GLN A 182 21.72 -2.83 -4.76
C GLN A 182 22.29 -1.46 -4.36
N PHE A 183 21.46 -0.41 -4.40
CA PHE A 183 21.92 0.95 -4.11
C PHE A 183 21.69 1.40 -2.67
N ARG A 184 21.01 0.60 -1.84
CA ARG A 184 20.64 0.88 -0.44
C ARG A 184 20.00 2.26 -0.27
N GLN A 185 19.18 2.65 -1.23
CA GLN A 185 18.53 3.96 -1.26
C GLN A 185 17.31 3.96 -0.35
N THR A 186 17.08 5.05 0.35
CA THR A 186 15.78 5.30 0.99
C THR A 186 14.76 5.52 -0.12
N MET A 187 13.73 4.69 -0.20
CA MET A 187 12.71 4.77 -1.25
C MET A 187 11.37 5.20 -0.67
N VAL A 188 10.71 6.13 -1.35
CA VAL A 188 9.30 6.46 -1.11
C VAL A 188 8.53 6.13 -2.37
N TYR A 189 7.53 5.28 -2.25
CA TYR A 189 6.75 4.75 -3.38
C TYR A 189 5.27 5.05 -3.16
N VAL A 190 4.66 5.83 -4.06
CA VAL A 190 3.22 6.13 -4.01
C VAL A 190 2.48 5.15 -4.89
N THR A 191 1.42 4.55 -4.36
CA THR A 191 0.53 3.69 -5.14
C THR A 191 -0.87 3.63 -4.56
N HIS A 192 -1.82 3.21 -5.39
CA HIS A 192 -3.16 2.78 -4.99
C HIS A 192 -3.30 1.24 -5.06
N ASP A 193 -2.29 0.54 -5.60
CA ASP A 193 -2.27 -0.91 -5.72
C ASP A 193 -1.68 -1.52 -4.43
N GLN A 194 -2.52 -2.27 -3.73
CA GLN A 194 -2.13 -2.90 -2.48
C GLN A 194 -1.10 -4.01 -2.69
N LEU A 195 -1.17 -4.72 -3.81
CA LEU A 195 -0.25 -5.82 -4.09
C LEU A 195 1.16 -5.28 -4.33
N GLU A 196 1.30 -4.11 -4.94
CA GLU A 196 2.57 -3.38 -5.01
C GLU A 196 3.13 -3.08 -3.61
N ALA A 197 2.35 -2.42 -2.76
CA ALA A 197 2.78 -2.07 -1.41
C ALA A 197 3.12 -3.32 -0.56
N MET A 198 2.28 -4.36 -0.61
CA MET A 198 2.44 -5.58 0.18
C MET A 198 3.66 -6.42 -0.21
N THR A 199 4.09 -6.36 -1.47
CA THR A 199 5.20 -7.19 -1.99
C THR A 199 6.55 -6.48 -1.97
N MET A 200 6.57 -5.14 -2.03
CA MET A 200 7.83 -4.39 -2.14
C MET A 200 8.22 -3.66 -0.86
N ALA A 201 7.26 -3.15 -0.10
CA ALA A 201 7.54 -2.21 0.98
C ALA A 201 8.06 -2.92 2.23
N ASP A 202 9.03 -2.29 2.89
CA ASP A 202 9.43 -2.70 4.24
C ASP A 202 8.39 -2.23 5.26
N ARG A 203 7.84 -1.02 5.04
CA ARG A 203 6.65 -0.50 5.75
C ARG A 203 5.70 0.22 4.80
N ILE A 204 4.43 0.20 5.18
CA ILE A 204 3.33 0.85 4.48
C ILE A 204 2.76 1.94 5.38
N ALA A 205 2.69 3.16 4.88
CA ALA A 205 1.93 4.27 5.44
C ALA A 205 0.58 4.35 4.73
N VAL A 206 -0.47 3.88 5.41
CA VAL A 206 -1.84 3.88 4.90
C VAL A 206 -2.47 5.25 5.16
N MET A 207 -2.98 5.89 4.11
CA MET A 207 -3.52 7.24 4.13
C MET A 207 -4.98 7.26 3.69
N ASP A 208 -5.78 8.10 4.36
CA ASP A 208 -7.18 8.33 4.03
C ASP A 208 -7.56 9.80 4.27
N HIS A 209 -8.23 10.42 3.29
CA HIS A 209 -8.68 11.83 3.35
C HIS A 209 -7.67 12.83 3.96
N GLY A 210 -6.39 12.74 3.56
CA GLY A 210 -5.33 13.62 4.03
C GLY A 210 -4.83 13.32 5.44
N VAL A 211 -5.13 12.14 6.00
CA VAL A 211 -4.73 11.69 7.33
C VAL A 211 -3.96 10.38 7.22
N LEU A 212 -2.82 10.31 7.90
CA LEU A 212 -2.10 9.06 8.12
C LEU A 212 -2.88 8.16 9.08
N GLN A 213 -3.37 7.03 8.58
CA GLN A 213 -4.21 6.10 9.35
C GLN A 213 -3.39 5.12 10.16
N GLN A 214 -2.42 4.46 9.51
CA GLN A 214 -1.59 3.44 10.12
C GLN A 214 -0.25 3.38 9.42
N VAL A 215 0.80 3.09 10.18
CA VAL A 215 2.11 2.74 9.65
C VAL A 215 2.56 1.42 10.26
N GLY A 216 3.08 0.53 9.45
CA GLY A 216 3.61 -0.75 9.91
C GLY A 216 4.15 -1.57 8.75
N THR A 217 4.70 -2.74 9.06
CA THR A 217 5.07 -3.73 8.05
C THR A 217 3.83 -4.21 7.28
N PRO A 218 3.98 -4.77 6.06
CA PRO A 218 2.87 -5.35 5.31
C PRO A 218 1.99 -6.31 6.13
N LEU A 219 2.61 -7.20 6.92
CA LEU A 219 1.89 -8.15 7.76
C LEU A 219 1.19 -7.47 8.95
N GLU A 220 1.78 -6.43 9.55
CA GLU A 220 1.14 -5.71 10.65
C GLU A 220 -0.10 -4.93 10.19
N VAL A 221 -0.03 -4.22 9.06
CA VAL A 221 -1.19 -3.49 8.53
C VAL A 221 -2.30 -4.44 8.07
N TYR A 222 -1.93 -5.61 7.56
CA TYR A 222 -2.88 -6.64 7.15
C TYR A 222 -3.54 -7.35 8.33
N ASN A 223 -2.75 -7.84 9.28
CA ASN A 223 -3.22 -8.69 10.38
C ASN A 223 -3.76 -7.87 11.55
N ASN A 224 -3.29 -6.63 11.76
CA ASN A 224 -3.63 -5.82 12.93
C ASN A 224 -4.08 -4.41 12.54
N PRO A 225 -5.09 -4.27 11.66
CA PRO A 225 -5.61 -2.97 11.24
C PRO A 225 -6.09 -2.17 12.45
N VAL A 226 -5.79 -0.87 12.50
CA VAL A 226 -6.15 0.01 13.63
C VAL A 226 -7.58 0.53 13.58
N ASN A 227 -8.24 0.44 12.43
CA ASN A 227 -9.63 0.85 12.26
C ASN A 227 -10.30 0.10 11.09
N VAL A 228 -11.62 0.25 10.96
CA VAL A 228 -12.45 -0.39 9.93
C VAL A 228 -12.04 0.02 8.50
N PHE A 229 -11.53 1.24 8.31
CA PHE A 229 -11.02 1.68 7.01
C PHE A 229 -9.81 0.84 6.60
N VAL A 230 -8.78 0.75 7.44
CA VAL A 230 -7.59 -0.06 7.11
C VAL A 230 -7.96 -1.54 6.96
N ALA A 231 -8.88 -2.04 7.78
CA ALA A 231 -9.35 -3.42 7.69
C ALA A 231 -10.04 -3.73 6.36
N GLY A 232 -10.94 -2.85 5.90
CA GLY A 232 -11.65 -3.02 4.64
C GLY A 232 -10.79 -2.67 3.41
N PHE A 233 -9.85 -1.74 3.57
CA PHE A 233 -9.03 -1.24 2.47
C PHE A 233 -7.84 -2.15 2.15
N ILE A 234 -7.17 -2.74 3.16
CA ILE A 234 -6.04 -3.65 2.95
C ILE A 234 -6.55 -5.08 2.79
N GLY A 235 -6.14 -5.79 1.75
CA GLY A 235 -6.63 -7.10 1.33
C GLY A 235 -7.54 -7.02 0.10
N ALA A 236 -7.42 -8.01 -0.79
CA ALA A 236 -8.25 -8.15 -1.98
C ALA A 236 -8.77 -9.61 -2.07
N PRO A 237 -10.02 -9.89 -1.63
CA PRO A 237 -11.01 -8.96 -1.06
C PRO A 237 -10.65 -8.43 0.35
N GLY A 238 -11.23 -7.29 0.72
CA GLY A 238 -11.05 -6.67 2.05
C GLY A 238 -11.69 -7.46 3.20
N MET A 239 -11.44 -7.06 4.44
CA MET A 239 -12.03 -7.70 5.63
C MET A 239 -13.56 -7.62 5.61
N ASN A 240 -14.23 -8.74 5.92
CA ASN A 240 -15.67 -8.75 6.16
C ASN A 240 -15.95 -8.05 7.49
N LEU A 241 -16.96 -7.20 7.55
CA LEU A 241 -17.31 -6.43 8.75
C LEU A 241 -18.82 -6.53 9.03
N LEU A 242 -19.19 -7.36 9.99
CA LEU A 242 -20.59 -7.53 10.41
C LEU A 242 -20.91 -6.67 11.62
N ARG A 243 -22.11 -6.08 11.68
CA ARG A 243 -22.60 -5.43 12.90
C ARG A 243 -22.89 -6.50 13.94
N GLY A 244 -22.60 -6.21 15.20
CA GLY A 244 -23.02 -7.06 16.29
C GLY A 244 -23.03 -6.37 17.64
N ARG A 245 -23.69 -7.01 18.60
CA ARG A 245 -23.81 -6.54 19.97
C ARG A 245 -23.11 -7.52 20.91
N PRO A 246 -22.20 -7.06 21.78
CA PRO A 246 -21.60 -7.95 22.79
C PRO A 246 -22.67 -8.50 23.75
N ALA A 247 -22.61 -9.80 24.04
CA ALA A 247 -23.49 -10.48 24.98
C ALA A 247 -22.70 -11.48 25.83
N GLU A 248 -23.04 -11.61 27.11
CA GLU A 248 -22.44 -12.62 27.99
C GLU A 248 -23.13 -13.97 27.81
N SER A 249 -22.34 -15.05 27.82
CA SER A 249 -22.83 -16.43 27.82
C SER A 249 -22.12 -17.24 28.91
N ASP A 250 -22.64 -18.43 29.22
CA ASP A 250 -22.01 -19.36 30.18
C ASP A 250 -20.58 -19.77 29.79
N ARG A 251 -20.16 -19.53 28.53
CA ARG A 251 -18.85 -19.90 27.98
C ARG A 251 -17.95 -18.69 27.72
N GLY A 252 -18.37 -17.48 28.09
CA GLY A 252 -17.63 -16.23 27.87
C GLY A 252 -18.39 -15.22 27.01
N LEU A 253 -17.69 -14.13 26.64
CA LEU A 253 -18.28 -13.06 25.85
C LEU A 253 -18.44 -13.47 24.38
N VAL A 254 -19.64 -13.35 23.85
CA VAL A 254 -19.97 -13.58 22.43
C VAL A 254 -20.40 -12.28 21.76
N ILE A 255 -20.43 -12.27 20.43
CA ILE A 255 -21.07 -11.20 19.66
C ILE A 255 -22.37 -11.74 19.08
N ASP A 256 -23.48 -11.11 19.41
CA ASP A 256 -24.78 -11.31 18.77
C ASP A 256 -24.80 -10.57 17.42
N LEU A 257 -24.90 -11.33 16.34
CA LEU A 257 -24.96 -10.85 14.96
C LEU A 257 -26.41 -10.79 14.45
N GLY A 258 -27.39 -10.80 15.35
CA GLY A 258 -28.80 -10.72 15.05
C GLY A 258 -29.28 -11.96 14.29
N PRO A 259 -29.89 -11.82 13.09
CA PRO A 259 -30.39 -12.95 12.32
C PRO A 259 -29.32 -14.00 11.93
N LEU A 260 -28.04 -13.62 11.95
CA LEU A 260 -26.92 -14.53 11.67
C LEU A 260 -26.53 -15.40 12.88
N GLY A 261 -27.13 -15.16 14.05
CA GLY A 261 -26.87 -15.89 15.29
C GLY A 261 -25.73 -15.28 16.10
N VAL A 262 -25.17 -16.09 17.00
CA VAL A 262 -24.11 -15.68 17.93
C VAL A 262 -22.76 -16.27 17.53
N THR A 263 -21.68 -15.51 17.72
CA THR A 263 -20.33 -16.04 17.51
C THR A 263 -19.96 -17.07 18.58
N PRO A 264 -18.91 -17.89 18.34
CA PRO A 264 -18.20 -18.53 19.44
C PRO A 264 -17.71 -17.49 20.48
N PRO A 265 -17.43 -17.91 21.73
CA PRO A 265 -16.80 -17.03 22.72
C PRO A 265 -15.52 -16.42 22.18
N LEU A 266 -15.36 -15.12 22.39
CA LEU A 266 -14.15 -14.40 22.01
C LEU A 266 -12.98 -14.85 22.91
N PRO A 267 -11.75 -14.89 22.38
CA PRO A 267 -10.55 -15.06 23.20
C PRO A 267 -10.49 -14.04 24.34
N ASP A 268 -10.02 -14.45 25.52
CA ASP A 268 -10.10 -13.67 26.76
C ASP A 268 -9.57 -12.23 26.63
N ASN A 269 -8.45 -12.07 25.92
CA ASN A 269 -7.81 -10.79 25.69
C ASN A 269 -8.70 -9.83 24.88
N LEU A 270 -9.35 -10.35 23.82
CA LEU A 270 -10.28 -9.60 22.99
C LEU A 270 -11.60 -9.36 23.73
N ALA A 271 -12.09 -10.35 24.48
CA ALA A 271 -13.28 -10.21 25.33
C ALA A 271 -13.13 -9.08 26.35
N ALA A 272 -11.98 -8.99 27.02
CA ALA A 272 -11.68 -7.91 27.96
C ALA A 272 -11.72 -6.53 27.29
N ALA A 273 -11.14 -6.40 26.08
CA ALA A 273 -11.16 -5.15 25.32
C ALA A 273 -12.59 -4.74 24.90
N VAL A 274 -13.40 -5.71 24.47
CA VAL A 274 -14.81 -5.47 24.09
C VAL A 274 -15.64 -5.02 25.28
N ARG A 275 -15.49 -5.66 26.45
CA ARG A 275 -16.18 -5.24 27.70
C ARG A 275 -15.83 -3.80 28.08
N ALA A 276 -14.58 -3.40 27.90
CA ALA A 276 -14.11 -2.06 28.24
C ALA A 276 -14.67 -0.97 27.31
N ALA A 277 -14.84 -1.26 26.01
CA ALA A 277 -15.30 -0.28 25.02
C ALA A 277 -16.76 0.16 25.23
N ARG A 278 -17.63 -0.75 25.70
CA ARG A 278 -19.08 -0.56 25.92
C ARG A 278 -19.83 -0.09 24.67
N GLY A 279 -20.65 -0.97 24.09
CA GLY A 279 -21.54 -0.62 22.98
C GLY A 279 -21.51 -1.65 21.86
N ASP A 280 -22.15 -1.31 20.74
CA ASP A 280 -22.16 -2.13 19.55
C ASP A 280 -20.77 -2.19 18.91
N VAL A 281 -20.51 -3.26 18.18
CA VAL A 281 -19.22 -3.54 17.56
C VAL A 281 -19.36 -3.92 16.09
N ARG A 282 -18.24 -3.86 15.37
CA ARG A 282 -18.05 -4.53 14.08
C ARG A 282 -17.21 -5.78 14.30
N TYR A 283 -17.79 -6.94 14.00
CA TYR A 283 -17.10 -8.23 14.01
C TYR A 283 -16.43 -8.47 12.66
N GLY A 284 -15.10 -8.50 12.68
CA GLY A 284 -14.26 -8.51 11.50
C GLY A 284 -13.51 -9.82 11.30
N PHE A 285 -13.50 -10.33 10.07
CA PHE A 285 -12.69 -11.50 9.70
C PHE A 285 -12.29 -11.45 8.23
N ARG A 286 -11.13 -12.04 7.92
CA ARG A 286 -10.60 -12.08 6.56
C ARG A 286 -11.29 -13.16 5.72
N PRO A 287 -11.62 -12.90 4.44
CA PRO A 287 -12.27 -13.88 3.57
C PRO A 287 -11.54 -15.23 3.47
N GLU A 288 -10.21 -15.22 3.44
CA GLU A 288 -9.37 -16.42 3.35
C GLU A 288 -9.12 -17.12 4.69
N GLN A 289 -9.63 -16.56 5.78
CA GLN A 289 -9.58 -17.16 7.14
C GLN A 289 -10.93 -17.77 7.51
N VAL A 290 -11.71 -18.17 6.51
CA VAL A 290 -13.03 -18.77 6.65
C VAL A 290 -12.95 -20.23 6.22
N ILE A 291 -13.58 -21.11 7.00
CA ILE A 291 -13.73 -22.53 6.66
C ILE A 291 -15.22 -22.88 6.47
N LEU A 292 -15.49 -23.90 5.66
CA LEU A 292 -16.80 -24.55 5.66
C LEU A 292 -16.96 -25.36 6.95
N SER A 293 -18.15 -25.30 7.53
CA SER A 293 -18.45 -25.98 8.79
C SER A 293 -19.93 -26.31 8.88
N ASP A 294 -20.32 -27.23 9.76
CA ASP A 294 -21.72 -27.47 10.10
C ASP A 294 -22.27 -26.44 11.11
N ARG A 295 -21.39 -25.59 11.66
CA ARG A 295 -21.74 -24.55 12.64
C ARG A 295 -21.08 -23.23 12.27
N GLY A 296 -21.82 -22.14 12.35
CA GLY A 296 -21.31 -20.80 12.04
C GLY A 296 -22.38 -19.94 11.38
N LEU A 297 -21.93 -19.05 10.51
CA LEU A 297 -22.79 -18.14 9.76
C LEU A 297 -23.46 -18.92 8.63
N SER A 298 -24.77 -19.18 8.76
CA SER A 298 -25.58 -19.82 7.73
C SER A 298 -26.13 -18.78 6.77
N MET A 299 -25.66 -18.80 5.52
CA MET A 299 -25.91 -17.72 4.56
C MET A 299 -26.08 -18.25 3.14
N PRO A 300 -27.00 -17.68 2.34
CA PRO A 300 -27.15 -18.07 0.95
C PRO A 300 -25.95 -17.60 0.11
N VAL A 301 -25.47 -18.45 -0.77
CA VAL A 301 -24.49 -18.13 -1.81
C VAL A 301 -25.17 -17.28 -2.86
N THR A 302 -24.74 -16.03 -2.99
CA THR A 302 -25.29 -15.08 -3.94
C THR A 302 -24.49 -15.02 -5.23
N PHE A 303 -23.18 -15.27 -5.16
CA PHE A 303 -22.31 -15.27 -6.32
C PHE A 303 -21.03 -16.09 -6.08
N VAL A 304 -20.45 -16.63 -7.15
CA VAL A 304 -19.23 -17.45 -7.10
C VAL A 304 -18.28 -16.97 -8.20
N GLU A 305 -17.13 -16.42 -7.81
CA GLU A 305 -16.07 -15.98 -8.72
C GLU A 305 -14.91 -16.98 -8.71
N ARG A 306 -14.66 -17.64 -9.84
CA ARG A 306 -13.49 -18.50 -10.01
C ARG A 306 -12.35 -17.69 -10.61
N ILE A 307 -11.29 -17.46 -9.82
CA ILE A 307 -10.17 -16.59 -10.18
C ILE A 307 -8.86 -17.37 -10.39
N GLY A 308 -8.97 -18.59 -10.92
CA GLY A 308 -7.85 -19.49 -11.14
C GLY A 308 -7.66 -20.44 -9.95
N ALA A 309 -6.59 -20.25 -9.17
CA ALA A 309 -6.27 -21.15 -8.05
C ALA A 309 -7.23 -21.04 -6.85
N ARG A 310 -8.00 -19.96 -6.77
CA ARG A 310 -8.94 -19.68 -5.69
C ARG A 310 -10.34 -19.41 -6.22
N THR A 311 -11.33 -19.61 -5.36
CA THR A 311 -12.72 -19.21 -5.58
C THR A 311 -13.14 -18.22 -4.50
N ILE A 312 -13.68 -17.07 -4.91
CA ILE A 312 -14.31 -16.09 -4.02
C ILE A 312 -15.82 -16.38 -4.03
N VAL A 313 -16.36 -16.72 -2.86
CA VAL A 313 -17.78 -16.98 -2.67
C VAL A 313 -18.41 -15.78 -1.95
N HIS A 314 -19.46 -15.21 -2.52
CA HIS A 314 -20.23 -14.14 -1.93
C HIS A 314 -21.43 -14.73 -1.22
N LEU A 315 -21.63 -14.32 0.03
CA LEU A 315 -22.58 -14.91 0.96
C LEU A 315 -23.46 -13.81 1.55
N GLY A 316 -24.78 -14.05 1.61
CA GLY A 316 -25.75 -13.12 2.17
C GLY A 316 -25.99 -11.88 1.30
N GLN A 317 -26.75 -10.94 1.84
CA GLN A 317 -27.20 -9.72 1.17
C GLN A 317 -27.21 -8.53 2.13
N GLY A 318 -27.21 -7.32 1.58
CA GLY A 318 -27.32 -6.07 2.34
C GLY A 318 -26.17 -5.90 3.35
N GLU A 319 -26.49 -5.44 4.56
CA GLU A 319 -25.50 -5.20 5.62
C GLU A 319 -24.86 -6.49 6.19
N SER A 320 -25.42 -7.66 5.86
CA SER A 320 -24.89 -8.95 6.25
C SER A 320 -24.01 -9.59 5.17
N ALA A 321 -23.78 -8.95 4.03
CA ALA A 321 -23.01 -9.55 2.94
C ALA A 321 -21.54 -9.74 3.32
N VAL A 322 -21.01 -10.94 3.08
CA VAL A 322 -19.60 -11.30 3.33
C VAL A 322 -19.02 -12.07 2.15
N LYS A 323 -17.70 -12.16 2.10
CA LYS A 323 -16.94 -12.95 1.14
C LYS A 323 -16.13 -14.02 1.85
N ALA A 324 -16.03 -15.21 1.26
CA ALA A 324 -15.13 -16.26 1.68
C ALA A 324 -14.23 -16.66 0.52
N VAL A 325 -12.97 -16.99 0.78
CA VAL A 325 -12.00 -17.43 -0.23
C VAL A 325 -11.59 -18.85 0.06
N PHE A 326 -11.82 -19.73 -0.90
CA PHE A 326 -11.49 -21.16 -0.83
C PHE A 326 -10.58 -21.56 -1.98
N ASP A 327 -10.08 -22.81 -1.93
CA ASP A 327 -9.48 -23.46 -3.09
C ASP A 327 -10.51 -23.68 -4.21
N ASN A 328 -10.02 -23.82 -5.44
CA ASN A 328 -10.88 -23.81 -6.64
C ASN A 328 -11.73 -25.09 -6.84
N ASP A 329 -11.53 -26.10 -6.00
CA ASP A 329 -12.32 -27.33 -5.96
C ASP A 329 -13.57 -27.20 -5.08
N VAL A 330 -13.79 -26.05 -4.44
CA VAL A 330 -14.99 -25.81 -3.64
C VAL A 330 -16.28 -26.01 -4.46
N GLY A 331 -17.16 -26.89 -3.99
CA GLY A 331 -18.39 -27.31 -4.69
C GLY A 331 -19.60 -26.41 -4.48
N LEU A 332 -19.42 -25.16 -4.04
CA LEU A 332 -20.53 -24.24 -3.75
C LEU A 332 -21.13 -23.64 -5.03
N ALA A 333 -22.45 -23.58 -5.09
CA ALA A 333 -23.22 -23.01 -6.20
C ALA A 333 -24.17 -21.92 -5.73
N ILE A 334 -24.50 -21.00 -6.65
CA ILE A 334 -25.46 -19.91 -6.41
C ILE A 334 -26.81 -20.50 -5.96
N GLY A 335 -27.42 -19.88 -4.95
CA GLY A 335 -28.69 -20.29 -4.37
C GLY A 335 -28.58 -21.36 -3.28
N GLN A 336 -27.44 -22.04 -3.14
CA GLN A 336 -27.19 -22.94 -2.01
C GLN A 336 -27.00 -22.13 -0.72
N THR A 337 -27.33 -22.73 0.44
CA THR A 337 -26.96 -22.18 1.74
C THR A 337 -25.62 -22.78 2.16
N ALA A 338 -24.64 -21.94 2.42
CA ALA A 338 -23.36 -22.35 2.99
C ALA A 338 -23.31 -21.97 4.47
N VAL A 339 -22.71 -22.84 5.28
CA VAL A 339 -22.41 -22.54 6.68
C VAL A 339 -20.90 -22.33 6.79
N VAL A 340 -20.51 -21.12 7.21
CA VAL A 340 -19.11 -20.71 7.25
C VAL A 340 -18.69 -20.26 8.64
N ALA A 341 -17.47 -20.63 9.03
CA ALA A 341 -16.91 -20.29 10.33
C ALA A 341 -15.58 -19.54 10.14
N PRO A 342 -15.46 -18.30 10.66
CA PRO A 342 -14.17 -17.63 10.73
C PRO A 342 -13.24 -18.31 11.73
N ALA A 343 -11.96 -18.42 11.39
CA ALA A 343 -10.94 -18.90 12.32
C ALA A 343 -10.78 -17.89 13.47
N GLN A 344 -11.01 -18.32 14.73
CA GLN A 344 -11.08 -17.42 15.88
C GLN A 344 -9.83 -16.55 16.08
N ALA A 345 -8.64 -17.07 15.81
CA ALA A 345 -7.38 -16.32 15.95
C ALA A 345 -7.27 -15.14 14.96
N SER A 346 -7.99 -15.20 13.84
CA SER A 346 -7.99 -14.18 12.79
C SER A 346 -9.03 -13.06 13.01
N VAL A 347 -9.94 -13.26 13.97
CA VAL A 347 -11.02 -12.33 14.25
C VAL A 347 -10.48 -11.03 14.80
N ARG A 348 -11.04 -9.91 14.35
CA ARG A 348 -10.81 -8.56 14.88
C ARG A 348 -12.16 -7.96 15.23
N VAL A 349 -12.20 -7.15 16.28
CA VAL A 349 -13.42 -6.43 16.67
C VAL A 349 -13.11 -4.94 16.68
N PHE A 350 -14.05 -4.15 16.19
CA PHE A 350 -13.94 -2.70 16.14
C PHE A 350 -15.12 -2.07 16.86
N ASP A 351 -14.90 -0.95 17.51
CA ASP A 351 -15.95 -0.14 18.10
C ASP A 351 -16.87 0.42 16.99
N ALA A 352 -18.19 0.27 17.11
CA ALA A 352 -19.11 0.66 16.04
C ALA A 352 -19.23 2.18 15.86
N ALA A 353 -19.00 2.97 16.92
CA ALA A 353 -19.15 4.42 16.89
C ALA A 353 -17.91 5.11 16.31
N THR A 354 -16.72 4.67 16.70
CA THR A 354 -15.43 5.27 16.32
C THR A 354 -14.75 4.53 15.18
N GLY A 355 -15.15 3.28 14.90
CA GLY A 355 -14.51 2.41 13.92
C GLY A 355 -13.10 1.95 14.33
N ARG A 356 -12.64 2.24 15.54
CA ARG A 356 -11.30 1.88 16.02
C ARG A 356 -11.24 0.40 16.42
N ALA A 357 -10.10 -0.23 16.16
CA ALA A 357 -9.87 -1.61 16.57
C ALA A 357 -9.81 -1.72 18.10
N LEU A 358 -10.55 -2.69 18.63
CA LEU A 358 -10.52 -3.07 20.03
C LEU A 358 -9.38 -4.08 20.21
N LYS A 359 -8.34 -3.66 20.93
CA LYS A 359 -7.17 -4.48 21.21
C LYS A 359 -7.05 -4.68 22.71
N ALA A 360 -6.66 -5.89 23.12
CA ALA A 360 -6.22 -6.11 24.49
C ALA A 360 -5.05 -5.16 24.77
N ARG A 361 -5.04 -4.51 25.94
CA ARG A 361 -3.81 -3.88 26.42
C ARG A 361 -2.84 -5.03 26.71
N GLY A 362 -1.74 -5.08 25.94
CA GLY A 362 -0.64 -6.00 26.19
C GLY A 362 0.06 -5.69 27.49
#